data_AF-A0A538H6B4-F1
#
_entry.id   AF-A0A538H6B4-F1
#
_cell.length_a   1.000
_cell.length_b   1.000
_cell.length_c   1.000
_cell.angle_alpha   90.00
_cell.angle_beta   90.00
_cell.angle_gamma   90.00
#
_symmetry.space_group_name_H-M   'P 1'
#
loop_
_entity.id
_entity.type
_entity.pdbx_description
1 polymer ?
#
loop_
_entity_poly.entity_id
_entity_poly.type
_entity_poly.pdbx_seq_one_letter_code
_entity_poly.pdbx_strand_id
1 'polypeptide(L)'
;MADPLEVLRTPLVPIAPDPSFAIRLRARVQQALTVPRGATMSTATLEESVAADVSSVSHAGVVPYIAVADAARALDWYVEALGARRRGEPIVMPDGRIGHAELEIAGGLVMLADAYPEIGIVAPEPGAAVTFSLHAEVPDVDAATERAVRAGAVLERAPADYPYGRNAVVRDPFGHRWMLASTAPADATPALNPRHGDIGYVSLWVPDVDRADAFYSRVLGWRTAAPHPRSRQVEGVTLHHGLWGGEQHNTLFLCITVDDVPAAVERVRGAGGTAEDPHEEPYGLISLCTDDQGMRFAIFQPPPGPSAKGPENGAHHGDISYITLEVADSARFRAFFGHVAGWRFQPARVEDGWGVEDVAPMVGLQGGHERTTAVPMYRVDDIAAAVERVREAGGTATDPVAQPYGITSECVDDQGTRFYLGQD
;
A
#
# COMPACT_ATOMS: atom_id res chain seq x y z
N MET A 1 -54.29 -13.70 2.55
CA MET A 1 -53.67 -12.50 1.97
C MET A 1 -52.43 -13.00 1.23
N ALA A 2 -52.40 -12.87 -0.09
CA ALA A 2 -51.33 -13.46 -0.91
C ALA A 2 -50.00 -12.72 -0.67
N ASP A 3 -48.90 -13.47 -0.68
CA ASP A 3 -47.53 -12.95 -0.60
C ASP A 3 -47.31 -11.98 -1.80
N PRO A 4 -47.02 -10.68 -1.55
CA PRO A 4 -46.82 -9.72 -2.63
C PRO A 4 -45.61 -10.03 -3.53
N LEU A 5 -44.72 -10.95 -3.13
CA LEU A 5 -43.55 -11.36 -3.91
C LEU A 5 -43.81 -12.56 -4.85
N GLU A 6 -44.99 -13.18 -4.80
CA GLU A 6 -45.41 -14.23 -5.75
C GLU A 6 -45.37 -13.75 -7.22
N VAL A 7 -45.63 -12.46 -7.46
CA VAL A 7 -45.59 -11.84 -8.79
C VAL A 7 -44.22 -11.97 -9.45
N LEU A 8 -43.14 -11.97 -8.67
CA LEU A 8 -41.77 -12.08 -9.20
C LEU A 8 -41.41 -13.51 -9.65
N ARG A 9 -42.21 -14.51 -9.25
CA ARG A 9 -42.02 -15.92 -9.63
C ARG A 9 -42.78 -16.29 -10.92
N THR A 10 -43.60 -15.39 -11.44
CA THR A 10 -44.41 -15.67 -12.64
C THR A 10 -43.60 -15.38 -13.92
N PRO A 11 -43.65 -16.25 -14.94
CA PRO A 11 -42.94 -15.98 -16.21
C PRO A 11 -43.42 -14.68 -16.86
N LEU A 12 -42.49 -13.79 -17.19
CA LEU A 12 -42.77 -12.54 -17.92
C LEU A 12 -43.21 -12.87 -19.35
N VAL A 13 -44.53 -12.91 -19.57
CA VAL A 13 -45.12 -12.99 -20.91
C VAL A 13 -45.30 -11.56 -21.43
N PRO A 14 -44.72 -11.18 -22.59
CA PRO A 14 -44.93 -9.86 -23.16
C PRO A 14 -46.41 -9.63 -23.45
N ILE A 15 -47.03 -8.72 -22.69
CA ILE A 15 -48.41 -8.29 -22.94
C ILE A 15 -48.35 -7.18 -23.96
N ALA A 16 -48.94 -7.39 -25.13
CA ALA A 16 -49.12 -6.33 -26.10
C ALA A 16 -49.96 -5.22 -25.46
N PRO A 17 -49.54 -3.94 -25.52
CA PRO A 17 -50.29 -2.86 -24.89
C PRO A 17 -51.69 -2.81 -25.49
N ASP A 18 -52.67 -2.49 -24.64
CA ASP A 18 -54.06 -2.31 -25.06
C ASP A 18 -54.11 -1.42 -26.33
N PRO A 19 -54.72 -1.90 -27.43
CA PRO A 19 -54.69 -1.19 -28.71
C PRO A 19 -55.28 0.23 -28.61
N SER A 20 -56.27 0.44 -27.74
CA SER A 20 -56.88 1.74 -27.52
C SER A 20 -55.92 2.68 -26.80
N PHE A 21 -55.15 2.18 -25.83
CA PHE A 21 -54.07 2.92 -25.17
C PHE A 21 -52.96 3.29 -26.17
N ALA A 22 -52.53 2.33 -27.00
CA ALA A 22 -51.49 2.57 -28.00
C ALA A 22 -51.92 3.63 -29.04
N ILE A 23 -53.19 3.60 -29.47
CA ILE A 23 -53.77 4.61 -30.37
C ILE A 23 -53.81 5.98 -29.69
N ARG A 24 -54.30 6.07 -28.45
CA ARG A 24 -54.34 7.34 -27.70
C ARG A 24 -52.95 7.91 -27.46
N LEU A 25 -51.98 7.08 -27.09
CA LEU A 25 -50.60 7.51 -26.85
C LEU A 25 -49.94 7.99 -28.15
N ARG A 26 -50.12 7.26 -29.26
CA ARG A 26 -49.59 7.66 -30.57
C ARG A 26 -50.18 8.99 -31.02
N ALA A 27 -51.49 9.20 -30.87
CA ALA A 27 -52.13 10.48 -31.18
C ALA A 27 -51.56 11.62 -30.31
N ARG A 28 -51.35 11.38 -29.01
CA ARG A 28 -50.80 12.38 -28.08
C ARG A 28 -49.35 12.75 -28.41
N VAL A 29 -48.52 11.78 -28.79
CA VAL A 29 -47.12 12.01 -29.21
C VAL A 29 -47.08 12.76 -30.54
N GLN A 30 -47.89 12.38 -31.52
CA GLN A 30 -47.97 13.08 -32.81
C GLN A 30 -48.45 14.53 -32.65
N GLN A 31 -49.39 14.76 -31.74
CA GLN A 31 -49.87 16.10 -31.40
C GLN A 31 -48.78 16.92 -30.69
N ALA A 32 -48.01 16.31 -29.78
CA ALA A 32 -46.88 16.99 -29.12
C ALA A 32 -45.75 17.37 -30.09
N LEU A 33 -45.51 16.55 -31.12
CA LEU A 33 -44.48 16.79 -32.15
C LEU A 33 -44.87 17.87 -33.17
N THR A 34 -46.15 18.27 -33.23
CA THR A 34 -46.66 19.31 -34.12
C THR A 34 -46.81 20.67 -33.46
N VAL A 35 -46.53 20.79 -32.15
CA VAL A 35 -46.53 22.07 -31.43
C VAL A 35 -45.22 22.83 -31.72
N PRO A 36 -45.26 24.12 -32.10
CA PRO A 36 -44.06 24.94 -32.25
C PRO A 36 -43.28 25.04 -30.93
N ARG A 37 -41.94 24.93 -30.99
CA ARG A 37 -41.09 25.05 -29.81
C ARG A 37 -41.33 26.41 -29.12
N GLY A 38 -41.80 26.36 -27.87
CA GLY A 38 -42.05 27.53 -27.02
C GLY A 38 -43.51 27.77 -26.62
N ALA A 39 -44.49 26.99 -27.10
CA ALA A 39 -45.88 27.12 -26.66
C ALA A 39 -46.19 26.20 -25.46
N THR A 40 -46.75 26.77 -24.39
CA THR A 40 -47.21 26.03 -23.21
C THR A 40 -48.70 25.71 -23.36
N MET A 41 -49.08 24.43 -23.30
CA MET A 41 -50.48 24.01 -23.22
C MET A 41 -50.76 23.44 -21.83
N SER A 42 -51.76 24.02 -21.16
CA SER A 42 -52.29 23.52 -19.89
C SER A 42 -53.71 23.01 -20.11
N THR A 43 -53.99 21.78 -19.66
CA THR A 43 -55.34 21.32 -19.34
C THR A 43 -55.29 20.57 -18.01
N ALA A 44 -55.85 21.21 -16.99
CA ALA A 44 -56.14 20.81 -15.60
C ALA A 44 -56.63 19.35 -15.40
N THR A 45 -56.65 18.68 -14.24
CA THR A 45 -56.24 18.87 -12.82
C THR A 45 -56.38 17.47 -12.21
N LEU A 46 -55.38 16.97 -11.48
CA LEU A 46 -55.56 15.90 -10.49
C LEU A 46 -55.07 16.51 -9.17
N GLU A 47 -55.92 16.49 -8.15
CA GLU A 47 -55.58 16.97 -6.81
C GLU A 47 -54.39 16.17 -6.28
N GLU A 48 -53.23 16.83 -6.26
CA GLU A 48 -51.99 16.31 -5.72
C GLU A 48 -52.06 16.49 -4.20
N SER A 49 -52.33 15.40 -3.47
CA SER A 49 -51.92 15.34 -2.08
C SER A 49 -50.41 15.49 -2.08
N VAL A 50 -49.91 16.52 -1.40
CA VAL A 50 -48.49 16.88 -1.29
C VAL A 50 -47.65 15.62 -1.10
N ALA A 51 -47.12 15.10 -2.19
CA ALA A 51 -46.03 14.15 -2.15
C ALA A 51 -44.85 14.96 -1.64
N ALA A 52 -44.35 14.58 -0.47
CA ALA A 52 -43.07 15.07 0.01
C ALA A 52 -42.08 14.99 -1.14
N ASP A 53 -41.34 16.08 -1.33
CA ASP A 53 -40.24 16.20 -2.29
C ASP A 53 -39.28 15.02 -2.08
N VAL A 54 -39.49 13.92 -2.81
CA VAL A 54 -38.52 12.84 -2.89
C VAL A 54 -37.48 13.36 -3.86
N SER A 55 -36.56 14.17 -3.35
CA SER A 55 -35.36 14.54 -4.09
C SER A 55 -34.68 13.22 -4.47
N SER A 56 -34.82 12.79 -5.73
CA SER A 56 -34.06 11.67 -6.25
C SER A 56 -32.62 12.14 -6.35
N VAL A 57 -31.87 11.99 -5.26
CA VAL A 57 -30.44 12.30 -5.29
C VAL A 57 -29.79 11.28 -6.18
N SER A 58 -29.29 11.75 -7.32
CA SER A 58 -28.46 10.96 -8.21
C SER A 58 -27.17 10.63 -7.46
N HIS A 59 -26.99 9.36 -7.10
CA HIS A 59 -25.71 8.88 -6.60
C HIS A 59 -24.75 8.75 -7.77
N ALA A 60 -23.70 9.57 -7.80
CA ALA A 60 -22.67 9.46 -8.82
C ALA A 60 -21.69 8.33 -8.43
N GLY A 61 -21.50 7.34 -9.32
CA GLY A 61 -20.52 6.26 -9.13
C GLY A 61 -21.06 4.99 -8.47
N VAL A 62 -20.15 4.14 -7.99
CA VAL A 62 -20.47 2.88 -7.30
C VAL A 62 -20.76 3.17 -5.84
N VAL A 63 -21.95 2.79 -5.36
CA VAL A 63 -22.34 2.90 -3.95
C VAL A 63 -22.39 1.51 -3.35
N PRO A 64 -21.55 1.19 -2.34
CA PRO A 64 -21.61 -0.11 -1.69
C PRO A 64 -22.93 -0.28 -0.95
N TYR A 65 -23.53 -1.46 -1.10
CA TYR A 65 -24.64 -1.92 -0.26
C TYR A 65 -24.12 -3.09 0.57
N ILE A 66 -23.93 -2.86 1.87
CA ILE A 66 -23.39 -3.86 2.79
C ILE A 66 -24.48 -4.52 3.66
N ALA A 67 -24.33 -5.81 3.91
CA ALA A 67 -25.12 -6.53 4.88
C ALA A 67 -24.37 -6.57 6.23
N VAL A 68 -25.08 -6.33 7.32
CA VAL A 68 -24.53 -6.40 8.69
C VAL A 68 -25.43 -7.26 9.56
N ALA A 69 -24.86 -7.93 10.56
CA ALA A 69 -25.62 -8.83 11.43
C ALA A 69 -26.61 -8.08 12.35
N ASP A 70 -26.32 -6.81 12.65
CA ASP A 70 -27.14 -5.91 13.46
C ASP A 70 -26.99 -4.49 12.92
N ALA A 71 -27.93 -4.07 12.06
CA ALA A 71 -27.90 -2.78 11.38
C ALA A 71 -28.13 -1.60 12.32
N ALA A 72 -28.95 -1.77 13.37
CA ALA A 72 -29.17 -0.72 14.35
C ALA A 72 -27.85 -0.39 15.07
N ARG A 73 -27.15 -1.43 15.55
CA ARG A 73 -25.84 -1.28 16.18
C ARG A 73 -24.78 -0.77 15.20
N ALA A 74 -24.83 -1.20 13.93
CA ALA A 74 -23.91 -0.70 12.91
C ALA A 74 -24.09 0.79 12.64
N LEU A 75 -25.34 1.26 12.56
CA LEU A 75 -25.64 2.68 12.39
C LEU A 75 -25.11 3.54 13.55
N ASP A 76 -25.20 3.06 14.79
CA ASP A 76 -24.61 3.76 15.94
C ASP A 76 -23.07 3.75 15.86
N TRP A 77 -22.50 2.58 15.57
CA TRP A 77 -21.06 2.39 15.51
C TRP A 77 -20.40 3.25 14.43
N TYR A 78 -20.95 3.29 13.20
CA TYR A 78 -20.37 4.09 12.12
C TYR A 78 -20.42 5.59 12.42
N VAL A 79 -21.46 6.06 13.13
CA VAL A 79 -21.54 7.44 13.61
C VAL A 79 -20.43 7.74 14.62
N GLU A 80 -20.24 6.86 15.60
CA GLU A 80 -19.23 7.04 16.66
C GLU A 80 -17.79 6.89 16.16
N ALA A 81 -17.51 5.80 15.45
CA ALA A 81 -16.17 5.40 15.05
C ALA A 81 -15.65 6.21 13.85
N LEU A 82 -16.48 6.31 12.80
CA LEU A 82 -16.08 6.88 11.52
C LEU A 82 -16.69 8.27 11.25
N GLY A 83 -17.45 8.83 12.21
CA GLY A 83 -18.06 10.14 12.07
C GLY A 83 -19.17 10.17 11.01
N ALA A 84 -19.83 9.03 10.77
CA ALA A 84 -20.89 8.93 9.77
C ALA A 84 -22.05 9.87 10.09
N ARG A 85 -22.75 10.34 9.05
CA ARG A 85 -24.03 11.04 9.17
C ARG A 85 -25.13 10.15 8.60
N ARG A 86 -26.20 9.95 9.37
CA ARG A 86 -27.39 9.25 8.87
C ARG A 86 -28.10 10.11 7.84
N ARG A 87 -28.50 9.48 6.74
CA ARG A 87 -29.24 10.15 5.69
C ARG A 87 -30.67 9.62 5.67
N GLY A 88 -31.58 10.41 6.24
CA GLY A 88 -32.97 10.00 6.42
C GLY A 88 -33.14 8.96 7.52
N GLU A 89 -34.37 8.47 7.66
CA GLU A 89 -34.73 7.44 8.62
C GLU A 89 -34.54 6.04 8.03
N PRO A 90 -34.02 5.06 8.79
CA PRO A 90 -33.96 3.67 8.37
C PRO A 90 -35.35 3.13 8.01
N ILE A 91 -35.41 2.32 6.95
CA ILE A 91 -36.62 1.58 6.59
C ILE A 91 -36.65 0.31 7.43
N VAL A 92 -37.51 0.31 8.44
CA VAL A 92 -37.75 -0.85 9.30
C VAL A 92 -38.86 -1.72 8.68
N MET A 93 -38.55 -3.00 8.51
CA MET A 93 -39.46 -4.00 7.97
C MET A 93 -40.45 -4.49 9.04
N PRO A 94 -41.56 -5.15 8.66
CA PRO A 94 -42.57 -5.62 9.62
C PRO A 94 -42.06 -6.59 10.69
N ASP A 95 -40.92 -7.26 10.46
CA ASP A 95 -40.26 -8.16 11.41
C ASP A 95 -39.30 -7.43 12.37
N GLY A 96 -39.17 -6.10 12.23
CA GLY A 96 -38.31 -5.26 13.06
C GLY A 96 -36.87 -5.11 12.55
N ARG A 97 -36.47 -5.81 11.50
CA ARG A 97 -35.14 -5.64 10.88
C ARG A 97 -35.11 -4.38 10.02
N ILE A 98 -33.95 -3.75 9.92
CA ILE A 98 -33.69 -2.67 8.98
C ILE A 98 -33.49 -3.28 7.59
N GLY A 99 -34.43 -3.03 6.70
CA GLY A 99 -34.35 -3.45 5.30
C GLY A 99 -33.50 -2.52 4.45
N HIS A 100 -33.30 -1.28 4.89
CA HIS A 100 -32.45 -0.29 4.23
C HIS A 100 -32.13 0.89 5.14
N ALA A 101 -30.89 1.35 5.11
CA ALA A 101 -30.45 2.61 5.70
C ALA A 101 -29.30 3.19 4.87
N GLU A 102 -29.11 4.51 4.99
CA GLU A 102 -28.07 5.25 4.28
C GLU A 102 -27.19 6.04 5.26
N LEU A 103 -25.88 5.95 5.04
CA LEU A 103 -24.85 6.68 5.78
C LEU A 103 -23.99 7.48 4.82
N GLU A 104 -23.72 8.73 5.17
CA GLU A 104 -22.65 9.52 4.57
C GLU A 104 -21.38 9.37 5.43
N ILE A 105 -20.30 8.87 4.83
CA ILE A 105 -19.00 8.65 5.48
C ILE A 105 -17.94 9.22 4.55
N ALA A 106 -17.09 10.13 5.07
CA ALA A 106 -16.05 10.77 4.27
C ALA A 106 -16.58 11.43 2.96
N GLY A 107 -17.80 11.97 2.97
CA GLY A 107 -18.47 12.53 1.79
C GLY A 107 -18.97 11.50 0.77
N GLY A 108 -18.73 10.20 0.99
CA GLY A 108 -19.26 9.10 0.20
C GLY A 108 -20.54 8.52 0.81
N LEU A 109 -21.35 7.86 -0.02
CA LEU A 109 -22.56 7.18 0.42
C LEU A 109 -22.28 5.68 0.66
N VAL A 110 -22.80 5.15 1.76
CA VAL A 110 -22.85 3.72 2.05
C VAL A 110 -24.29 3.35 2.36
N MET A 111 -24.82 2.35 1.65
CA MET A 111 -26.12 1.75 1.94
C MET A 111 -25.92 0.50 2.78
N LEU A 112 -26.81 0.23 3.72
CA LEU A 112 -26.74 -0.98 4.53
C LEU A 112 -28.11 -1.52 4.93
N ALA A 113 -28.15 -2.81 5.24
CA ALA A 113 -29.32 -3.51 5.77
C ALA A 113 -28.88 -4.61 6.75
N ASP A 114 -29.82 -5.06 7.58
CA ASP A 114 -29.66 -6.31 8.31
C ASP A 114 -29.46 -7.48 7.33
N ALA A 115 -28.86 -8.57 7.81
CA ALA A 115 -28.77 -9.80 7.04
C ALA A 115 -30.16 -10.44 6.83
N TYR A 116 -30.37 -10.93 5.61
CA TYR A 116 -31.51 -11.78 5.22
C TYR A 116 -30.99 -13.05 4.53
N PRO A 117 -30.43 -14.02 5.28
CA PRO A 117 -29.90 -15.26 4.71
C PRO A 117 -30.92 -16.03 3.87
N GLU A 118 -32.21 -15.91 4.19
CA GLU A 118 -33.33 -16.53 3.46
C GLU A 118 -33.44 -16.08 1.99
N ILE A 119 -32.86 -14.93 1.64
CA ILE A 119 -32.78 -14.42 0.26
C ILE A 119 -31.33 -14.22 -0.20
N GLY A 120 -30.36 -14.78 0.53
CA GLY A 120 -28.93 -14.76 0.16
C GLY A 120 -28.19 -13.47 0.52
N ILE A 121 -28.77 -12.58 1.34
CA ILE A 121 -28.09 -11.39 1.85
C ILE A 121 -27.43 -11.77 3.18
N VAL A 122 -26.12 -11.98 3.17
CA VAL A 122 -25.37 -12.51 4.32
C VAL A 122 -24.32 -11.51 4.78
N ALA A 123 -24.27 -11.25 6.09
CA ALA A 123 -23.23 -10.43 6.69
C ALA A 123 -21.90 -11.22 6.81
N PRO A 124 -20.73 -10.57 6.76
CA PRO A 124 -19.48 -11.24 7.02
C PRO A 124 -19.44 -11.83 8.44
N GLU A 125 -18.95 -13.07 8.55
CA GLU A 125 -18.66 -13.67 9.85
C GLU A 125 -17.40 -13.01 10.46
N PRO A 126 -17.38 -12.70 11.76
CA PRO A 126 -16.17 -12.22 12.43
C PRO A 126 -14.98 -13.17 12.22
N GLY A 127 -13.89 -12.66 11.65
CA GLY A 127 -12.68 -13.44 11.34
C GLY A 127 -12.70 -14.17 10.00
N ALA A 128 -13.77 -14.06 9.20
CA ALA A 128 -13.80 -14.62 7.86
C ALA A 128 -12.86 -13.88 6.89
N ALA A 129 -12.51 -14.58 5.80
CA ALA A 129 -11.72 -14.03 4.71
C ALA A 129 -12.41 -12.78 4.12
N VAL A 130 -11.59 -11.79 3.77
CA VAL A 130 -12.04 -10.53 3.19
C VAL A 130 -12.32 -10.73 1.71
N THR A 131 -13.51 -10.35 1.25
CA THR A 131 -13.87 -10.38 -0.18
C THR A 131 -13.75 -9.01 -0.84
N PHE A 132 -13.88 -7.92 -0.09
CA PHE A 132 -13.66 -6.55 -0.56
C PHE A 132 -13.27 -5.62 0.60
N SER A 133 -12.87 -4.39 0.30
CA SER A 133 -12.63 -3.36 1.31
C SER A 133 -13.30 -2.06 0.92
N LEU A 134 -13.80 -1.34 1.91
CA LEU A 134 -14.32 0.01 1.77
C LEU A 134 -13.16 0.99 1.94
N HIS A 135 -13.03 1.93 1.02
CA HIS A 135 -12.00 2.97 1.09
C HIS A 135 -12.66 4.29 1.52
N ALA A 136 -12.11 4.95 2.53
CA ALA A 136 -12.59 6.23 3.01
C ALA A 136 -11.43 7.22 3.12
N GLU A 137 -11.58 8.38 2.47
CA GLU A 137 -10.66 9.51 2.64
C GLU A 137 -11.03 10.28 3.91
N VAL A 138 -10.21 10.16 4.93
CA VAL A 138 -10.41 10.81 6.23
C VAL A 138 -9.44 11.98 6.39
N PRO A 139 -9.83 13.06 7.08
CA PRO A 139 -8.92 14.20 7.29
C PRO A 139 -7.69 13.85 8.14
N ASP A 140 -7.82 12.88 9.04
CA ASP A 140 -6.78 12.43 9.97
C ASP A 140 -6.92 10.92 10.17
N VAL A 141 -5.96 10.18 9.62
CA VAL A 141 -5.95 8.71 9.65
C VAL A 141 -5.71 8.21 11.08
N ASP A 142 -4.79 8.79 11.84
CA ASP A 142 -4.49 8.36 13.20
C ASP A 142 -5.70 8.51 14.11
N ALA A 143 -6.34 9.68 14.08
CA ALA A 143 -7.50 9.95 14.91
C ALA A 143 -8.69 9.06 14.52
N ALA A 144 -8.89 8.81 13.22
CA ALA A 144 -9.95 7.93 12.76
C ALA A 144 -9.69 6.47 13.16
N THR A 145 -8.46 5.99 12.99
CA THR A 145 -8.05 4.64 13.41
C THR A 145 -8.18 4.47 14.91
N GLU A 146 -7.71 5.42 15.71
CA GLU A 146 -7.79 5.34 17.17
C GLU A 146 -9.25 5.30 17.66
N ARG A 147 -10.13 6.13 17.07
CA ARG A 147 -11.57 6.06 17.36
C ARG A 147 -12.17 4.71 16.98
N ALA A 148 -11.87 4.20 15.80
CA ALA A 148 -12.40 2.91 15.34
C ALA A 148 -11.95 1.77 16.26
N VAL A 149 -10.67 1.72 16.62
CA VAL A 149 -10.13 0.70 17.55
C VAL A 149 -10.75 0.83 18.93
N ARG A 150 -10.92 2.05 19.46
CA ARG A 150 -11.60 2.30 20.74
C ARG A 150 -13.05 1.83 20.72
N ALA A 151 -13.72 1.94 19.58
CA ALA A 151 -15.08 1.46 19.35
C ALA A 151 -15.16 -0.06 19.04
N GLY A 152 -14.04 -0.79 19.13
CA GLY A 152 -14.00 -2.25 18.98
C GLY A 152 -13.62 -2.77 17.60
N ALA A 153 -13.12 -1.92 16.69
CA ALA A 153 -12.49 -2.41 15.46
C ALA A 153 -11.18 -3.13 15.74
N VAL A 154 -10.86 -4.14 14.93
CA VAL A 154 -9.55 -4.81 14.93
C VAL A 154 -8.60 -4.01 14.04
N LEU A 155 -7.44 -3.63 14.58
CA LEU A 155 -6.37 -3.02 13.80
C LEU A 155 -5.65 -4.09 12.97
N GLU A 156 -5.75 -4.00 11.64
CA GLU A 156 -5.04 -4.91 10.73
C GLU A 156 -3.72 -4.30 10.23
N ARG A 157 -3.70 -2.98 10.01
CA ARG A 157 -2.49 -2.21 9.65
C ARG A 157 -2.49 -0.87 10.37
N ALA A 158 -1.43 -0.60 11.13
CA ALA A 158 -1.25 0.67 11.83
C ALA A 158 -1.15 1.85 10.85
N PRO A 159 -1.52 3.07 11.27
CA PRO A 159 -1.27 4.27 10.49
C PRO A 159 0.21 4.42 10.14
N ALA A 160 0.52 4.51 8.85
CA ALA A 160 1.86 4.69 8.33
C ALA A 160 1.87 5.66 7.15
N ASP A 161 3.00 6.35 6.98
CA ASP A 161 3.22 7.29 5.88
C ASP A 161 3.73 6.54 4.64
N TYR A 162 3.14 6.88 3.49
CA TYR A 162 3.51 6.39 2.18
C TYR A 162 3.72 7.58 1.23
N PRO A 163 4.42 7.40 0.10
CA PRO A 163 4.62 8.47 -0.89
C PRO A 163 3.34 9.14 -1.40
N TYR A 164 2.21 8.41 -1.35
CA TYR A 164 0.89 8.87 -1.80
C TYR A 164 -0.03 9.34 -0.66
N GLY A 165 0.48 9.43 0.57
CA GLY A 165 -0.28 9.87 1.74
C GLY A 165 -0.21 8.88 2.89
N ARG A 166 -1.02 9.13 3.92
CA ARG A 166 -1.07 8.29 5.11
C ARG A 166 -2.20 7.28 4.97
N ASN A 167 -1.99 6.05 5.41
CA ASN A 167 -3.08 5.07 5.43
C ASN A 167 -3.01 4.11 6.62
N ALA A 168 -4.16 3.53 6.94
CA ALA A 168 -4.35 2.48 7.95
C ALA A 168 -5.42 1.50 7.49
N VAL A 169 -5.46 0.32 8.10
CA VAL A 169 -6.48 -0.70 7.84
C VAL A 169 -7.08 -1.18 9.14
N VAL A 170 -8.41 -1.11 9.23
CA VAL A 170 -9.18 -1.64 10.35
C VAL A 170 -10.29 -2.56 9.84
N ARG A 171 -10.69 -3.52 10.67
CA ARG A 171 -11.90 -4.31 10.47
C ARG A 171 -12.93 -3.93 11.50
N ASP A 172 -14.12 -3.54 11.05
CA ASP A 172 -15.19 -3.16 11.95
C ASP A 172 -15.79 -4.37 12.69
N PRO A 173 -16.59 -4.15 13.76
CA PRO A 173 -17.22 -5.24 14.52
C PRO A 173 -18.21 -6.10 13.72
N PHE A 174 -18.56 -5.70 12.50
CA PHE A 174 -19.48 -6.39 11.61
C PHE A 174 -18.74 -7.15 10.50
N GLY A 175 -17.40 -7.18 10.57
CA GLY A 175 -16.53 -7.97 9.72
C GLY A 175 -16.09 -7.28 8.43
N HIS A 176 -16.53 -6.04 8.16
CA HIS A 176 -16.14 -5.31 6.95
C HIS A 176 -14.77 -4.66 7.13
N ARG A 177 -13.94 -4.75 6.09
CA ARG A 177 -12.59 -4.18 6.08
C ARG A 177 -12.60 -2.76 5.53
N TRP A 178 -12.00 -1.84 6.27
CA TRP A 178 -11.88 -0.43 5.94
C TRP A 178 -10.43 -0.05 5.70
N MET A 179 -10.17 0.62 4.58
CA MET A 179 -8.93 1.32 4.28
C MET A 179 -9.17 2.80 4.52
N LEU A 180 -8.55 3.33 5.58
CA LEU A 180 -8.61 4.75 5.93
C LEU A 180 -7.37 5.40 5.33
N ALA A 181 -7.58 6.41 4.50
CA ALA A 181 -6.48 7.11 3.85
C ALA A 181 -6.66 8.62 3.98
N SER A 182 -5.56 9.35 4.00
CA SER A 182 -5.55 10.78 3.75
C SER A 182 -4.50 11.05 2.68
N THR A 183 -4.82 11.88 1.70
CA THR A 183 -3.80 12.41 0.80
C THR A 183 -2.79 13.21 1.62
N ALA A 184 -1.53 13.24 1.20
CA ALA A 184 -0.54 14.09 1.84
C ALA A 184 -1.06 15.55 1.84
N PRO A 185 -0.98 16.28 2.97
CA PRO A 185 -1.36 17.69 2.99
C PRO A 185 -0.65 18.45 1.87
N ALA A 186 -1.37 19.36 1.18
CA ALA A 186 -0.79 20.17 0.10
C ALA A 186 0.45 20.99 0.54
N ASP A 187 0.55 21.26 1.85
CA ASP A 187 1.65 21.99 2.51
C ASP A 187 2.64 21.09 3.26
N ALA A 188 2.43 19.76 3.27
CA ALA A 188 3.47 18.86 3.73
C ALA A 188 4.65 18.98 2.76
N THR A 189 5.86 19.11 3.30
CA THR A 189 7.06 19.02 2.45
C THR A 189 6.96 17.68 1.71
N PRO A 190 6.91 17.67 0.36
CA PRO A 190 6.75 16.42 -0.37
C PRO A 190 7.83 15.45 0.09
N ALA A 191 7.47 14.19 0.31
CA ALA A 191 8.47 13.15 0.47
C ALA A 191 9.44 13.25 -0.72
N LEU A 192 10.71 13.51 -0.44
CA LEU A 192 11.69 13.76 -1.49
C LEU A 192 12.03 12.41 -2.12
N ASN A 193 11.94 12.35 -3.45
CA ASN A 193 12.37 11.17 -4.17
C ASN A 193 13.89 10.97 -3.99
N PRO A 194 14.36 9.72 -3.94
CA PRO A 194 15.79 9.45 -4.12
C PRO A 194 16.26 10.03 -5.46
N ARG A 195 17.51 10.48 -5.52
CA ARG A 195 18.07 11.03 -6.78
C ARG A 195 18.46 9.89 -7.72
N HIS A 196 18.66 10.22 -8.99
CA HIS A 196 19.34 9.33 -9.92
C HIS A 196 20.62 8.76 -9.29
N GLY A 197 20.78 7.45 -9.37
CA GLY A 197 21.92 6.71 -8.83
C GLY A 197 21.80 6.37 -7.35
N ASP A 198 20.98 7.05 -6.55
CA ASP A 198 20.75 6.68 -5.15
C ASP A 198 20.04 5.31 -5.06
N ILE A 199 20.33 4.56 -4.00
CA ILE A 199 19.59 3.33 -3.71
C ILE A 199 18.29 3.74 -3.04
N GLY A 200 17.19 3.67 -3.80
CA GLY A 200 15.87 4.15 -3.37
C GLY A 200 15.11 3.17 -2.48
N TYR A 201 15.48 1.89 -2.54
CA TYR A 201 14.90 0.83 -1.71
C TYR A 201 15.87 -0.34 -1.62
N VAL A 202 15.82 -1.08 -0.51
CA VAL A 202 16.48 -2.39 -0.41
C VAL A 202 15.55 -3.43 0.17
N SER A 203 15.82 -4.70 -0.09
CA SER A 203 15.08 -5.80 0.52
C SER A 203 16.03 -6.89 0.95
N LEU A 204 15.99 -7.27 2.23
CA LEU A 204 16.76 -8.40 2.72
C LEU A 204 16.02 -9.69 2.37
N TRP A 205 16.62 -10.45 1.47
CA TRP A 205 16.09 -11.70 0.96
C TRP A 205 16.69 -12.85 1.76
N VAL A 206 15.84 -13.64 2.40
CA VAL A 206 16.21 -14.65 3.39
C VAL A 206 15.43 -15.96 3.18
N PRO A 207 15.93 -17.10 3.69
CA PRO A 207 15.17 -18.34 3.75
C PRO A 207 13.87 -18.21 4.54
N ASP A 208 13.93 -17.62 5.75
CA ASP A 208 12.80 -17.52 6.65
C ASP A 208 12.59 -16.07 7.10
N VAL A 209 11.50 -15.47 6.58
CA VAL A 209 11.16 -14.07 6.85
C VAL A 209 10.68 -13.87 8.29
N ASP A 210 10.01 -14.84 8.88
CA ASP A 210 9.48 -14.72 10.25
C ASP A 210 10.63 -14.76 11.25
N ARG A 211 11.63 -15.60 11.00
CA ARG A 211 12.88 -15.63 11.77
C ARG A 211 13.68 -14.34 11.62
N ALA A 212 13.83 -13.83 10.41
CA ALA A 212 14.51 -12.54 10.18
C ALA A 212 13.80 -11.41 10.92
N ASP A 213 12.48 -11.32 10.77
CA ASP A 213 11.65 -10.32 11.43
C ASP A 213 11.84 -10.34 12.96
N ALA A 214 11.77 -11.53 13.57
CA ALA A 214 12.02 -11.68 15.00
C ALA A 214 13.45 -11.29 15.42
N PHE A 215 14.45 -11.68 14.62
CA PHE A 215 15.86 -11.37 14.88
C PHE A 215 16.12 -9.86 14.83
N TYR A 216 15.78 -9.20 13.72
CA TYR A 216 16.06 -7.77 13.53
C TYR A 216 15.15 -6.88 14.39
N SER A 217 13.92 -7.31 14.72
CA SER A 217 13.10 -6.62 15.73
C SER A 217 13.80 -6.59 17.09
N ARG A 218 14.47 -7.67 17.49
CA ARG A 218 15.23 -7.72 18.75
C ARG A 218 16.53 -6.93 18.68
N VAL A 219 17.29 -7.06 17.60
CA VAL A 219 18.64 -6.48 17.45
C VAL A 219 18.64 -5.00 17.06
N LEU A 220 17.70 -4.58 16.22
CA LEU A 220 17.63 -3.22 15.67
C LEU A 220 16.36 -2.47 16.07
N GLY A 221 15.46 -3.10 16.84
CA GLY A 221 14.21 -2.46 17.26
C GLY A 221 13.25 -2.19 16.09
N TRP A 222 13.43 -2.89 14.95
CA TRP A 222 12.56 -2.73 13.80
C TRP A 222 11.11 -3.06 14.14
N ARG A 223 10.21 -2.28 13.54
CA ARG A 223 8.78 -2.58 13.50
C ARG A 223 8.43 -2.89 12.07
N THR A 224 7.63 -3.94 11.87
CA THR A 224 7.28 -4.39 10.53
C THR A 224 5.77 -4.54 10.34
N ALA A 225 5.32 -4.24 9.13
CA ALA A 225 4.03 -4.65 8.62
C ALA A 225 4.18 -5.89 7.74
N ALA A 226 3.19 -6.79 7.73
CA ALA A 226 3.21 -8.01 6.95
C ALA A 226 2.14 -7.97 5.83
N PRO A 227 2.38 -7.26 4.72
CA PRO A 227 1.39 -7.14 3.64
C PRO A 227 1.22 -8.43 2.83
N HIS A 228 2.20 -9.35 2.89
CA HIS A 228 2.17 -10.65 2.20
C HIS A 228 2.88 -11.71 3.07
N PRO A 229 2.50 -13.01 3.01
CA PRO A 229 3.10 -14.04 3.86
C PRO A 229 4.64 -14.15 3.75
N ARG A 230 5.19 -13.89 2.56
CA ARG A 230 6.64 -13.88 2.31
C ARG A 230 7.31 -12.53 2.56
N SER A 231 6.59 -11.47 2.94
CA SER A 231 7.20 -10.14 3.07
C SER A 231 6.98 -9.51 4.43
N ARG A 232 7.93 -8.64 4.78
CA ARG A 232 7.80 -7.65 5.85
C ARG A 232 8.25 -6.30 5.32
N GLN A 233 7.51 -5.26 5.66
CA GLN A 233 7.87 -3.89 5.39
C GLN A 233 8.41 -3.26 6.67
N VAL A 234 9.65 -2.79 6.69
CA VAL A 234 10.22 -2.10 7.85
C VAL A 234 9.70 -0.66 7.89
N GLU A 235 9.28 -0.23 9.07
CA GLU A 235 8.68 1.08 9.32
C GLU A 235 9.56 1.94 10.23
N GLY A 236 9.49 3.27 10.08
CA GLY A 236 10.18 4.22 10.96
C GLY A 236 11.69 4.33 10.72
N VAL A 237 12.15 3.91 9.55
CA VAL A 237 13.55 4.00 9.08
C VAL A 237 13.65 5.01 7.95
N THR A 238 14.83 5.60 7.76
CA THR A 238 15.03 6.66 6.76
C THR A 238 14.99 6.13 5.33
N LEU A 239 15.73 5.05 5.07
CA LEU A 239 15.62 4.32 3.81
C LEU A 239 14.54 3.26 3.98
N HIS A 240 13.40 3.45 3.32
CA HIS A 240 12.36 2.43 3.25
C HIS A 240 12.95 1.12 2.71
N HIS A 241 12.74 0.03 3.45
CA HIS A 241 13.24 -1.29 3.06
C HIS A 241 12.36 -2.40 3.63
N GLY A 242 12.57 -3.62 3.14
CA GLY A 242 11.77 -4.76 3.54
C GLY A 242 12.58 -6.03 3.74
N LEU A 243 11.86 -7.08 4.11
CA LEU A 243 12.33 -8.46 4.17
C LEU A 243 11.52 -9.29 3.17
N TRP A 244 12.15 -10.26 2.52
CA TRP A 244 11.51 -11.21 1.62
C TRP A 244 11.98 -12.64 1.91
N GLY A 245 11.06 -13.52 2.29
CA GLY A 245 11.33 -14.91 2.68
C GLY A 245 11.27 -15.90 1.53
N GLY A 246 11.68 -17.14 1.76
CA GLY A 246 11.58 -18.26 0.82
C GLY A 246 12.69 -18.30 -0.23
N GLU A 247 13.78 -17.56 -0.01
CA GLU A 247 14.94 -17.54 -0.89
C GLU A 247 15.98 -18.58 -0.48
N GLN A 248 16.71 -19.15 -1.45
CA GLN A 248 17.72 -20.17 -1.15
C GLN A 248 18.98 -19.61 -0.49
N HIS A 249 19.27 -18.33 -0.73
CA HIS A 249 20.49 -17.66 -0.29
C HIS A 249 20.14 -16.28 0.28
N ASN A 250 20.88 -15.88 1.31
CA ASN A 250 20.76 -14.54 1.89
C ASN A 250 21.35 -13.50 0.94
N THR A 251 20.63 -12.41 0.69
CA THR A 251 21.17 -11.26 -0.05
C THR A 251 20.45 -9.97 0.33
N LEU A 252 21.13 -8.83 0.18
CA LEU A 252 20.48 -7.53 0.18
C LEU A 252 20.20 -7.13 -1.28
N PHE A 253 18.94 -7.27 -1.69
CA PHE A 253 18.49 -6.87 -3.02
C PHE A 253 18.42 -5.35 -3.10
N LEU A 254 19.10 -4.76 -4.09
CA LEU A 254 19.19 -3.31 -4.26
C LEU A 254 18.24 -2.81 -5.33
N CYS A 255 17.55 -1.72 -5.03
CA CYS A 255 16.73 -0.98 -5.99
C CYS A 255 17.38 0.39 -6.25
N ILE A 256 17.93 0.57 -7.44
CA ILE A 256 18.66 1.78 -7.84
C ILE A 256 17.70 2.73 -8.55
N THR A 257 17.70 3.98 -8.11
CA THR A 257 16.85 5.00 -8.69
C THR A 257 17.43 5.50 -10.00
N VAL A 258 16.60 5.60 -11.04
CA VAL A 258 16.96 6.16 -12.34
C VAL A 258 15.88 7.12 -12.81
N ASP A 259 16.26 8.15 -13.57
CA ASP A 259 15.30 9.13 -14.09
C ASP A 259 14.39 8.56 -15.19
N ASP A 260 14.86 7.52 -15.90
CA ASP A 260 14.20 6.89 -17.04
C ASP A 260 14.51 5.39 -17.05
N VAL A 261 13.55 4.58 -16.60
CA VAL A 261 13.67 3.11 -16.56
C VAL A 261 13.80 2.51 -17.96
N PRO A 262 12.97 2.84 -18.97
CA PRO A 262 13.14 2.33 -20.33
C PRO A 262 14.55 2.57 -20.90
N ALA A 263 15.11 3.77 -20.73
CA ALA A 263 16.47 4.07 -21.17
C ALA A 263 17.52 3.30 -20.37
N ALA A 264 17.31 3.10 -19.06
CA ALA A 264 18.22 2.32 -18.22
C ALA A 264 18.18 0.82 -18.55
N VAL A 265 17.02 0.26 -18.90
CA VAL A 265 16.88 -1.13 -19.39
C VAL A 265 17.75 -1.35 -20.62
N GLU A 266 17.74 -0.43 -21.58
CA GLU A 266 18.58 -0.53 -22.77
C GLU A 266 20.08 -0.45 -22.43
N ARG A 267 20.47 0.37 -21.45
CA ARG A 267 21.86 0.40 -20.93
C ARG A 267 22.26 -0.91 -20.26
N VAL A 268 21.38 -1.52 -19.47
CA VAL A 268 21.61 -2.83 -18.83
C VAL A 268 21.85 -3.90 -19.89
N ARG A 269 20.94 -4.01 -20.87
CA ARG A 269 21.05 -4.99 -21.97
C ARG A 269 22.29 -4.74 -22.81
N GLY A 270 22.60 -3.47 -23.12
CA GLY A 270 23.78 -3.07 -23.89
C GLY A 270 25.11 -3.34 -23.18
N ALA A 271 25.13 -3.32 -21.84
CA ALA A 271 26.30 -3.63 -21.02
C ALA A 271 26.49 -5.14 -20.75
N GLY A 272 25.65 -6.00 -21.35
CA GLY A 272 25.74 -7.46 -21.20
C GLY A 272 24.93 -8.05 -20.05
N GLY A 273 24.11 -7.25 -19.38
CA GLY A 273 23.14 -7.71 -18.38
C GLY A 273 21.80 -8.14 -19.00
N THR A 274 20.87 -8.55 -18.15
CA THR A 274 19.48 -8.85 -18.52
C THR A 274 18.52 -7.96 -17.75
N ALA A 275 17.39 -7.63 -18.36
CA ALA A 275 16.35 -6.79 -17.76
C ALA A 275 14.97 -7.23 -18.25
N GLU A 276 14.04 -7.39 -17.31
CA GLU A 276 12.63 -7.62 -17.58
C GLU A 276 11.97 -6.38 -18.19
N ASP A 277 10.81 -6.56 -18.83
CA ASP A 277 10.07 -5.43 -19.35
C ASP A 277 9.58 -4.52 -18.21
N PRO A 278 9.71 -3.18 -18.34
CA PRO A 278 9.22 -2.26 -17.32
C PRO A 278 7.74 -2.43 -17.04
N HIS A 279 7.35 -2.38 -15.76
CA HIS A 279 5.96 -2.43 -15.34
C HIS A 279 5.67 -1.39 -14.25
N GLU A 280 4.45 -0.88 -14.26
CA GLU A 280 3.97 0.14 -13.34
C GLU A 280 3.57 -0.48 -12.00
N GLU A 281 4.09 0.10 -10.92
CA GLU A 281 3.65 -0.16 -9.55
C GLU A 281 3.05 1.12 -8.95
N PRO A 282 2.23 1.04 -7.88
CA PRO A 282 1.66 2.22 -7.23
C PRO A 282 2.69 3.26 -6.76
N TYR A 283 3.94 2.83 -6.59
CA TYR A 283 5.06 3.66 -6.13
C TYR A 283 6.04 4.02 -7.24
N GLY A 284 5.81 3.65 -8.51
CA GLY A 284 6.63 4.05 -9.66
C GLY A 284 6.91 2.91 -10.65
N LEU A 285 7.65 3.24 -11.70
CA LEU A 285 8.00 2.29 -12.77
C LEU A 285 9.23 1.47 -12.36
N ILE A 286 9.19 0.15 -12.54
CA ILE A 286 10.27 -0.74 -12.10
C ILE A 286 10.64 -1.77 -13.18
N SER A 287 11.90 -2.21 -13.18
CA SER A 287 12.36 -3.38 -13.94
C SER A 287 13.38 -4.16 -13.12
N LEU A 288 13.21 -5.49 -13.05
CA LEU A 288 14.16 -6.41 -12.43
C LEU A 288 15.29 -6.72 -13.42
N CYS A 289 16.52 -6.67 -12.92
CA CYS A 289 17.73 -6.75 -13.71
C CYS A 289 18.72 -7.76 -13.13
N THR A 290 19.61 -8.26 -13.99
CA THR A 290 20.83 -8.98 -13.60
C THR A 290 22.01 -8.34 -14.34
N ASP A 291 23.11 -8.07 -13.64
CA ASP A 291 24.31 -7.52 -14.28
C ASP A 291 25.09 -8.57 -15.10
N ASP A 292 26.22 -8.16 -15.68
CA ASP A 292 27.09 -9.02 -16.48
C ASP A 292 27.92 -10.03 -15.65
N GLN A 293 27.72 -10.05 -14.34
CA GLN A 293 28.38 -10.93 -13.36
C GLN A 293 27.40 -11.77 -12.53
N GLY A 294 26.09 -11.64 -12.76
CA GLY A 294 25.04 -12.41 -12.09
C GLY A 294 24.42 -11.74 -10.85
N MET A 295 24.78 -10.50 -10.51
CA MET A 295 24.14 -9.75 -9.44
C MET A 295 22.73 -9.33 -9.84
N ARG A 296 21.74 -9.71 -9.05
CA ARG A 296 20.35 -9.30 -9.22
C ARG A 296 20.10 -7.96 -8.53
N PHE A 297 19.40 -7.06 -9.20
CA PHE A 297 19.02 -5.74 -8.70
C PHE A 297 17.75 -5.27 -9.41
N ALA A 298 17.18 -4.15 -8.98
CA ALA A 298 16.12 -3.46 -9.71
C ALA A 298 16.55 -2.05 -10.08
N ILE A 299 16.01 -1.55 -11.19
CA ILE A 299 15.99 -0.12 -11.50
C ILE A 299 14.58 0.40 -11.30
N PHE A 300 14.49 1.59 -10.70
CA PHE A 300 13.24 2.19 -10.28
C PHE A 300 13.19 3.65 -10.65
N GLN A 301 12.07 4.07 -11.22
CA GLN A 301 11.78 5.47 -11.51
C GLN A 301 10.58 5.90 -10.65
N PRO A 302 10.79 6.77 -9.65
CA PRO A 302 9.71 7.25 -8.81
C PRO A 302 8.75 8.14 -9.63
N PRO A 303 7.50 8.32 -9.15
CA PRO A 303 6.56 9.28 -9.70
C PRO A 303 7.18 10.68 -9.76
N PRO A 304 6.75 11.54 -10.70
CA PRO A 304 7.28 12.90 -10.81
C PRO A 304 7.19 13.67 -9.49
N GLY A 305 8.32 14.20 -9.03
CA GLY A 305 8.41 14.91 -7.76
C GLY A 305 9.82 15.46 -7.50
N PRO A 306 9.97 16.38 -6.53
CA PRO A 306 11.29 16.86 -6.12
C PRO A 306 12.14 15.71 -5.56
N SER A 307 13.43 15.71 -5.85
CA SER A 307 14.39 14.72 -5.35
C SER A 307 15.45 15.35 -4.45
N ALA A 308 15.99 14.56 -3.51
CA ALA A 308 17.09 14.97 -2.65
C ALA A 308 17.93 13.78 -2.18
N LYS A 309 19.16 14.07 -1.77
CA LYS A 309 20.07 13.07 -1.21
C LYS A 309 19.62 12.69 0.20
N GLY A 310 19.58 11.39 0.50
CA GLY A 310 19.40 10.89 1.87
C GLY A 310 20.63 11.15 2.77
N PRO A 311 20.52 10.95 4.10
CA PRO A 311 21.67 11.09 5.00
C PRO A 311 22.74 10.03 4.68
N GLU A 312 24.02 10.41 4.78
CA GLU A 312 25.12 9.54 4.37
C GLU A 312 25.25 8.28 5.23
N ASN A 313 25.11 8.40 6.56
CA ASN A 313 25.29 7.31 7.53
C ASN A 313 23.98 6.90 8.21
N GLY A 314 22.84 7.09 7.55
CA GLY A 314 21.53 6.97 8.19
C GLY A 314 21.27 8.12 9.18
N ALA A 315 20.02 8.27 9.62
CA ALA A 315 19.64 9.29 10.61
C ALA A 315 19.30 8.70 11.97
N HIS A 316 18.86 7.44 12.00
CA HIS A 316 18.21 6.82 13.15
C HIS A 316 18.80 5.45 13.49
N HIS A 317 18.51 4.97 14.70
CA HIS A 317 18.85 3.60 15.10
C HIS A 317 18.20 2.60 14.14
N GLY A 318 18.95 1.60 13.69
CA GLY A 318 18.46 0.58 12.77
C GLY A 318 18.43 1.02 11.30
N ASP A 319 18.84 2.24 10.97
CA ASP A 319 19.02 2.67 9.57
C ASP A 319 20.23 1.99 8.94
N ILE A 320 20.17 1.79 7.62
CA ILE A 320 21.36 1.45 6.84
C ILE A 320 22.26 2.68 6.74
N SER A 321 23.50 2.55 7.21
CA SER A 321 24.51 3.60 7.15
C SER A 321 25.51 3.39 6.02
N TYR A 322 25.76 2.15 5.63
CA TYR A 322 26.72 1.82 4.58
C TYR A 322 26.37 0.48 3.93
N ILE A 323 26.65 0.32 2.64
CA ILE A 323 26.53 -0.94 1.92
C ILE A 323 27.87 -1.31 1.31
N THR A 324 28.38 -2.48 1.67
CA THR A 324 29.59 -3.06 1.08
C THR A 324 29.21 -4.06 -0.01
N LEU A 325 29.70 -3.83 -1.22
CA LEU A 325 29.54 -4.71 -2.38
C LEU A 325 30.82 -5.54 -2.56
N GLU A 326 30.76 -6.79 -2.12
CA GLU A 326 31.80 -7.78 -2.40
C GLU A 326 31.53 -8.32 -3.81
N VAL A 327 32.45 -8.17 -4.76
CA VAL A 327 32.24 -8.51 -6.18
C VAL A 327 33.39 -9.34 -6.73
N ALA A 328 33.15 -10.09 -7.80
CA ALA A 328 34.20 -10.90 -8.44
C ALA A 328 35.23 -10.02 -9.17
N ASP A 329 34.77 -9.13 -10.05
CA ASP A 329 35.63 -8.22 -10.83
C ASP A 329 35.18 -6.76 -10.62
N SER A 330 35.98 -6.00 -9.87
CA SER A 330 35.69 -4.59 -9.56
C SER A 330 35.72 -3.71 -10.80
N ALA A 331 36.53 -4.03 -11.82
CA ALA A 331 36.66 -3.22 -13.01
C ALA A 331 35.43 -3.36 -13.89
N ARG A 332 34.95 -4.59 -14.08
CA ARG A 332 33.68 -4.87 -14.78
C ARG A 332 32.50 -4.27 -14.03
N PHE A 333 32.44 -4.44 -12.71
CA PHE A 333 31.37 -3.89 -11.89
C PHE A 333 31.26 -2.37 -12.04
N ARG A 334 32.39 -1.66 -11.95
CA ARG A 334 32.43 -0.20 -12.10
C ARG A 334 32.08 0.26 -13.51
N ALA A 335 32.52 -0.47 -14.54
CA ALA A 335 32.13 -0.17 -15.91
C ALA A 335 30.62 -0.32 -16.12
N PHE A 336 30.03 -1.40 -15.60
CA PHE A 336 28.60 -1.67 -15.69
C PHE A 336 27.77 -0.60 -14.96
N PHE A 337 27.98 -0.42 -13.65
CA PHE A 337 27.16 0.50 -12.86
C PHE A 337 27.49 1.98 -13.12
N GLY A 338 28.70 2.30 -13.58
CA GLY A 338 29.01 3.63 -14.11
C GLY A 338 28.20 3.95 -15.38
N HIS A 339 27.95 2.96 -16.23
CA HIS A 339 27.11 3.12 -17.42
C HIS A 339 25.61 3.13 -17.10
N VAL A 340 25.14 2.20 -16.27
CA VAL A 340 23.71 2.00 -16.00
C VAL A 340 23.15 3.07 -15.05
N ALA A 341 23.84 3.30 -13.92
CA ALA A 341 23.38 4.14 -12.81
C ALA A 341 24.13 5.48 -12.69
N GLY A 342 25.10 5.75 -13.57
CA GLY A 342 25.89 6.97 -13.53
C GLY A 342 26.88 7.05 -12.36
N TRP A 343 27.16 5.92 -11.69
CA TRP A 343 28.06 5.88 -10.55
C TRP A 343 29.49 6.25 -10.92
N ARG A 344 30.11 7.08 -10.06
CA ARG A 344 31.54 7.39 -10.12
C ARG A 344 32.24 6.74 -8.94
N PHE A 345 33.51 6.40 -9.12
CA PHE A 345 34.24 5.58 -8.16
C PHE A 345 35.58 6.22 -7.83
N GLN A 346 35.90 6.23 -6.54
CA GLN A 346 37.20 6.64 -6.01
C GLN A 346 37.90 5.46 -5.32
N PRO A 347 39.23 5.33 -5.42
CA PRO A 347 39.96 4.27 -4.71
C PRO A 347 39.76 4.34 -3.19
N ALA A 348 39.53 3.19 -2.56
CA ALA A 348 39.50 3.04 -1.11
C ALA A 348 40.87 2.61 -0.56
N ARG A 349 40.97 2.45 0.77
CA ARG A 349 42.22 2.09 1.47
C ARG A 349 42.54 0.60 1.46
N VAL A 350 41.63 -0.24 0.96
CA VAL A 350 41.80 -1.69 0.88
C VAL A 350 42.15 -2.11 -0.55
N GLU A 351 42.84 -3.25 -0.68
CA GLU A 351 43.18 -3.80 -1.99
C GLU A 351 41.91 -4.05 -2.81
N ASP A 352 41.94 -3.59 -4.06
CA ASP A 352 40.81 -3.57 -4.98
C ASP A 352 39.50 -3.00 -4.41
N GLY A 353 39.64 -2.07 -3.45
CA GLY A 353 38.53 -1.36 -2.83
C GLY A 353 38.20 -0.04 -3.52
N TRP A 354 36.92 0.28 -3.61
CA TRP A 354 36.43 1.54 -4.17
C TRP A 354 35.24 2.09 -3.37
N GLY A 355 35.14 3.41 -3.26
CA GLY A 355 33.93 4.09 -2.79
C GLY A 355 33.15 4.64 -3.97
N VAL A 356 31.81 4.57 -3.90
CA VAL A 356 30.93 5.23 -4.86
C VAL A 356 30.75 6.69 -4.43
N GLU A 357 30.99 7.62 -5.35
CA GLU A 357 30.89 9.05 -5.07
C GLU A 357 29.44 9.53 -5.10
N ASP A 358 29.09 10.36 -4.13
CA ASP A 358 27.81 11.08 -4.06
C ASP A 358 26.54 10.20 -4.18
N VAL A 359 26.56 9.01 -3.59
CA VAL A 359 25.39 8.12 -3.49
C VAL A 359 24.84 8.08 -2.06
N ALA A 360 23.54 7.86 -1.91
CA ALA A 360 22.87 7.58 -0.63
C ALA A 360 22.13 6.22 -0.66
N PRO A 361 22.25 5.38 0.40
CA PRO A 361 23.23 5.50 1.49
C PRO A 361 24.65 5.32 0.93
N MET A 362 25.68 5.49 1.75
CA MET A 362 27.05 5.29 1.30
C MET A 362 27.27 3.87 0.78
N VAL A 363 27.95 3.73 -0.35
CA VAL A 363 28.28 2.45 -0.97
C VAL A 363 29.78 2.36 -1.21
N GLY A 364 30.36 1.23 -0.84
CA GLY A 364 31.68 0.84 -1.32
C GLY A 364 31.66 -0.54 -1.93
N LEU A 365 32.73 -0.87 -2.66
CA LEU A 365 32.92 -2.17 -3.27
C LEU A 365 34.33 -2.70 -3.03
N GLN A 366 34.47 -4.02 -3.04
CA GLN A 366 35.75 -4.72 -3.02
C GLN A 366 35.71 -5.87 -4.03
N GLY A 367 36.69 -5.94 -4.91
CA GLY A 367 36.82 -7.04 -5.87
C GLY A 367 37.50 -8.29 -5.31
N GLY A 368 37.55 -9.36 -6.10
CA GLY A 368 38.24 -10.60 -5.77
C GLY A 368 37.43 -11.63 -4.98
N HIS A 369 36.11 -11.45 -4.87
CA HIS A 369 35.23 -12.37 -4.14
C HIS A 369 34.62 -13.43 -5.06
N GLU A 370 34.44 -14.66 -4.56
CA GLU A 370 33.87 -15.76 -5.36
C GLU A 370 32.41 -15.52 -5.77
N ARG A 371 31.66 -14.78 -4.95
CA ARG A 371 30.24 -14.48 -5.17
C ARG A 371 29.96 -13.02 -4.87
N THR A 372 29.13 -12.41 -5.70
CA THR A 372 28.66 -11.06 -5.43
C THR A 372 27.73 -11.04 -4.23
N THR A 373 28.07 -10.25 -3.20
CA THR A 373 27.30 -10.12 -1.97
C THR A 373 27.19 -8.64 -1.58
N ALA A 374 25.98 -8.22 -1.23
CA ALA A 374 25.73 -6.91 -0.65
C ALA A 374 25.57 -7.05 0.88
N VAL A 375 26.49 -6.47 1.64
CA VAL A 375 26.55 -6.54 3.10
C VAL A 375 26.18 -5.18 3.69
N PRO A 376 25.00 -5.04 4.32
CA PRO A 376 24.59 -3.79 4.95
C PRO A 376 25.34 -3.56 6.26
N MET A 377 25.60 -2.30 6.58
CA MET A 377 25.91 -1.82 7.92
C MET A 377 24.71 -1.07 8.46
N TYR A 378 24.27 -1.44 9.66
CA TYR A 378 23.20 -0.77 10.37
C TYR A 378 23.75 0.15 11.47
N ARG A 379 23.29 1.40 11.48
CA ARG A 379 23.58 2.37 12.54
C ARG A 379 22.93 1.90 13.85
N VAL A 380 23.69 1.88 14.93
CA VAL A 380 23.18 1.65 16.28
C VAL A 380 23.65 2.74 17.22
N ASP A 381 22.86 3.02 18.26
CA ASP A 381 23.17 4.07 19.24
C ASP A 381 24.15 3.54 20.31
N ASP A 382 24.09 2.23 20.58
CA ASP A 382 24.98 1.51 21.51
C ASP A 382 25.37 0.17 20.87
N ILE A 383 26.61 0.09 20.37
CA ILE A 383 27.12 -1.09 19.68
C ILE A 383 27.40 -2.26 20.64
N ALA A 384 27.77 -1.99 21.90
CA ALA A 384 28.04 -3.05 22.86
C ALA A 384 26.73 -3.79 23.19
N ALA A 385 25.67 -3.03 23.49
CA ALA A 385 24.35 -3.60 23.74
C ALA A 385 23.75 -4.28 22.49
N ALA A 386 24.00 -3.74 21.29
CA ALA A 386 23.55 -4.37 20.05
C ALA A 386 24.27 -5.71 19.77
N VAL A 387 25.58 -5.78 19.99
CA VAL A 387 26.37 -7.03 19.85
C VAL A 387 25.89 -8.11 20.82
N GLU A 388 25.58 -7.75 22.07
CA GLU A 388 24.98 -8.69 23.03
C GLU A 388 23.63 -9.22 22.52
N ARG A 389 22.76 -8.33 22.02
CA ARG A 389 21.46 -8.73 21.44
C ARG A 389 21.60 -9.66 20.24
N VAL A 390 22.61 -9.47 19.38
CA VAL A 390 22.91 -10.39 18.27
C VAL A 390 23.21 -11.79 18.80
N ARG A 391 24.10 -11.89 19.78
CA ARG A 391 24.51 -13.17 20.39
C ARG A 391 23.34 -13.86 21.09
N GLU A 392 22.52 -13.11 21.83
CA GLU A 392 21.32 -13.62 22.49
C GLU A 392 20.23 -14.09 21.52
N ALA A 393 20.13 -13.46 20.35
CA ALA A 393 19.18 -13.82 19.30
C ALA A 393 19.63 -15.04 18.47
N GLY A 394 20.77 -15.65 18.80
CA GLY A 394 21.30 -16.83 18.11
C GLY A 394 22.23 -16.53 16.93
N GLY A 395 22.56 -15.26 16.72
CA GLY A 395 23.56 -14.83 15.74
C GLY A 395 24.99 -14.88 16.31
N THR A 396 25.95 -14.50 15.47
CA THR A 396 27.36 -14.33 15.88
C THR A 396 27.79 -12.89 15.64
N ALA A 397 28.68 -12.37 16.49
CA ALA A 397 29.21 -11.03 16.36
C ALA A 397 30.63 -10.97 16.91
N THR A 398 31.53 -10.31 16.17
CA THR A 398 32.86 -9.94 16.67
C THR A 398 32.75 -9.00 17.87
N ASP A 399 33.85 -8.80 18.60
CA ASP A 399 33.87 -7.70 19.57
C ASP A 399 33.92 -6.35 18.84
N PRO A 400 33.31 -5.27 19.37
CA PRO A 400 33.37 -3.96 18.75
C PRO A 400 34.81 -3.48 18.56
N VAL A 401 35.14 -3.08 17.33
CA VAL A 401 36.47 -2.59 16.94
C VAL A 401 36.39 -1.12 16.56
N ALA A 402 37.27 -0.30 17.13
CA ALA A 402 37.41 1.09 16.74
C ALA A 402 38.08 1.22 15.37
N GLN A 403 37.41 1.93 14.46
CA GLN A 403 37.88 2.31 13.13
C GLN A 403 38.05 3.83 13.06
N PRO A 404 38.75 4.37 12.03
CA PRO A 404 38.87 5.82 11.84
C PRO A 404 37.54 6.56 11.62
N TYR A 405 36.45 5.83 11.37
CA TYR A 405 35.14 6.34 10.98
C TYR A 405 34.01 5.85 11.91
N GLY A 406 34.35 5.36 13.10
CA GLY A 406 33.38 4.88 14.09
C GLY A 406 33.80 3.55 14.72
N ILE A 407 32.92 2.96 15.52
CA ILE A 407 33.08 1.62 16.09
C ILE A 407 32.24 0.67 15.26
N THR A 408 32.81 -0.46 14.84
CA THR A 408 32.11 -1.45 14.02
C THR A 408 32.20 -2.85 14.60
N SER A 409 31.23 -3.69 14.25
CA SER A 409 31.24 -5.12 14.55
C SER A 409 30.68 -5.92 13.38
N GLU A 410 31.42 -6.93 12.92
CA GLU A 410 30.92 -7.88 11.92
C GLU A 410 29.97 -8.87 12.60
N CYS A 411 28.82 -9.10 11.99
CA CYS A 411 27.74 -9.92 12.52
C CYS A 411 27.20 -10.90 11.48
N VAL A 412 26.64 -12.00 11.97
CA VAL A 412 25.87 -12.97 11.19
C VAL A 412 24.58 -13.26 11.95
N ASP A 413 23.43 -13.20 11.28
CA ASP A 413 22.15 -13.55 11.91
C ASP A 413 22.02 -15.06 12.15
N ASP A 414 20.89 -15.47 12.73
CA ASP A 414 20.61 -16.87 13.08
C ASP A 414 20.32 -17.78 11.86
N GLN A 415 20.38 -17.24 10.64
CA GLN A 415 20.20 -17.95 9.37
C GLN A 415 21.30 -17.66 8.34
N GLY A 416 22.41 -17.04 8.76
CA GLY A 416 23.61 -16.88 7.93
C GLY A 416 23.69 -15.58 7.13
N THR A 417 22.84 -14.59 7.39
CA THR A 417 22.95 -13.26 6.75
C THR A 417 24.07 -12.48 7.39
N ARG A 418 25.04 -12.02 6.58
CA ARG A 418 26.12 -11.14 7.04
C ARG A 418 25.65 -9.69 7.07
N PHE A 419 26.01 -8.98 8.13
CA PHE A 419 25.81 -7.53 8.26
C PHE A 419 26.85 -6.94 9.22
N TYR A 420 26.97 -5.62 9.23
CA TYR A 420 27.75 -4.90 10.23
C TYR A 420 26.84 -4.09 11.14
N LEU A 421 27.26 -3.91 12.39
CA LEU A 421 26.77 -2.85 13.26
C LEU A 421 27.79 -1.72 13.26
N GLY A 422 27.32 -0.48 13.18
CA GLY A 422 28.15 0.72 13.20
C GLY A 422 27.63 1.75 14.20
N GLN A 423 28.54 2.37 14.95
CA GLN A 423 28.27 3.49 15.84
C GLN A 423 29.29 4.60 15.56
N ASP A 424 28.83 5.84 15.43
CA ASP A 424 29.68 7.01 15.18
C ASP A 424 30.66 7.31 16.34
#